data_AF-A0A927W7Z8-F1
#
_entry.id   AF-A0A927W7Z8-F1
#
_cell.length_a   1.000
_cell.length_b   1.000
_cell.length_c   1.000
_cell.angle_alpha   90.00
_cell.angle_beta   90.00
_cell.angle_gamma   90.00
#
_symmetry.space_group_name_H-M   'P 1'
#
loop_
_entity.id
_entity.type
_entity.pdbx_description
1 polymer ?
#
loop_
_entity_poly.entity_id
_entity_poly.type
_entity_poly.pdbx_seq_one_letter_code
_entity_poly.pdbx_strand_id
1 'polypeptide(L)'
;MALTIDFDTPQTGTPRSVGVTGTVARNSLAYLTIRLNVTNAVSTGRDRSFYRVIAYDNTANGTSLAVNTSYTLSIVPKFITGDTVDESTGVVTAWSYTI
;
A
#
# COMPACT_ATOMS: atom_id res chain seq x y z
N MET A 1 0.76 -6.14 42.55
CA MET A 1 1.51 -5.40 41.52
C MET A 1 0.75 -5.58 40.21
N ALA A 2 0.27 -4.51 39.58
CA ALA A 2 -0.38 -4.63 38.27
C ALA A 2 0.70 -4.89 37.22
N LEU A 3 0.53 -5.94 36.41
CA LEU A 3 1.33 -6.14 35.20
C LEU A 3 0.94 -5.04 34.22
N THR A 4 1.87 -4.12 33.93
CA THR A 4 1.71 -3.20 32.81
C THR A 4 1.66 -4.03 31.54
N ILE A 5 0.49 -4.14 30.93
CA ILE A 5 0.33 -4.74 29.60
C ILE A 5 0.92 -3.74 28.60
N ASP A 6 2.06 -4.08 28.02
CA ASP A 6 2.68 -3.31 26.94
C ASP A 6 2.11 -3.76 25.60
N PHE A 7 1.29 -2.89 24.98
CA PHE A 7 0.71 -3.13 23.65
C PHE A 7 1.70 -2.84 22.50
N ASP A 8 2.95 -2.43 22.79
CA ASP A 8 4.03 -2.37 21.80
C ASP A 8 4.72 -3.74 21.57
N THR A 9 4.28 -4.81 22.27
CA THR A 9 4.71 -6.19 22.00
C THR A 9 3.54 -7.17 21.84
N PRO A 10 3.36 -7.83 20.68
CA PRO A 10 4.17 -7.71 19.47
C PRO A 10 3.91 -6.38 18.75
N GLN A 11 4.98 -5.77 18.21
CA GLN A 11 4.99 -4.46 17.54
C GLN A 11 3.83 -4.32 16.56
N THR A 12 2.79 -3.62 16.98
CA THR A 12 1.60 -3.32 16.19
C THR A 12 1.99 -2.58 14.92
N GLY A 13 1.48 -2.98 13.75
CA GLY A 13 1.84 -2.31 12.50
C GLY A 13 1.32 -0.87 12.43
N THR A 14 2.01 -0.01 11.69
CA THR A 14 1.50 1.32 11.35
C THR A 14 0.63 1.20 10.09
N PRO A 15 -0.70 1.43 10.15
CA PRO A 15 -1.54 1.44 8.95
C PRO A 15 -1.27 2.69 8.11
N ARG A 16 -1.19 2.53 6.80
CA ARG A 16 -1.11 3.62 5.82
C ARG A 16 -2.18 3.43 4.76
N SER A 17 -3.05 4.44 4.61
CA SER A 17 -4.06 4.45 3.56
C SER A 17 -3.49 5.06 2.29
N VAL A 18 -3.67 4.37 1.16
CA VAL A 18 -3.24 4.81 -0.16
C VAL A 18 -4.46 5.01 -1.04
N GLY A 19 -4.72 6.25 -1.46
CA GLY A 19 -5.74 6.56 -2.45
C GLY A 19 -5.30 6.12 -3.85
N VAL A 20 -6.21 5.49 -4.59
CA VAL A 20 -5.96 5.02 -5.95
C VAL A 20 -7.10 5.41 -6.88
N THR A 21 -6.74 6.01 -8.00
CA THR A 21 -7.65 6.30 -9.10
C THR A 21 -7.16 5.63 -10.38
N GLY A 22 -8.07 5.10 -11.19
CA GLY A 22 -7.75 4.45 -12.46
C GLY A 22 -8.98 4.04 -13.24
N THR A 23 -8.77 3.44 -14.41
CA THR A 23 -9.86 2.91 -15.24
C THR A 23 -9.41 1.60 -15.86
N VAL A 24 -10.20 0.56 -15.65
CA VAL A 24 -9.99 -0.76 -16.27
C VAL A 24 -10.82 -0.83 -17.54
N ALA A 25 -10.19 -1.15 -18.66
CA ALA A 25 -10.87 -1.22 -19.95
C ALA A 25 -11.95 -2.32 -19.96
N ARG A 26 -12.95 -2.17 -20.83
CA ARG A 26 -13.94 -3.24 -21.07
C ARG A 26 -13.24 -4.50 -21.55
N ASN A 27 -13.83 -5.66 -21.25
CA ASN A 27 -13.33 -6.97 -21.69
C ASN A 27 -11.83 -7.18 -21.38
N SER A 28 -11.36 -6.73 -20.22
CA SER A 28 -9.94 -6.81 -19.87
C SER A 28 -9.71 -7.14 -18.40
N LEU A 29 -8.50 -7.65 -18.12
CA LEU A 29 -7.96 -7.80 -16.78
C LEU A 29 -6.98 -6.67 -16.52
N ALA A 30 -6.97 -6.14 -15.29
CA ALA A 30 -5.96 -5.21 -14.84
C ALA A 30 -5.36 -5.61 -13.50
N TYR A 31 -4.09 -5.32 -13.34
CA TYR A 31 -3.34 -5.52 -12.10
C TYR A 31 -2.82 -4.18 -11.62
N LEU A 32 -3.32 -3.74 -10.47
CA LEU A 32 -2.84 -2.58 -9.76
C LEU A 32 -1.74 -3.01 -8.78
N THR A 33 -0.54 -2.49 -8.96
CA THR A 33 0.55 -2.61 -7.99
C THR A 33 0.65 -1.33 -7.19
N ILE A 34 0.56 -1.44 -5.87
CA ILE A 34 0.83 -0.38 -4.92
C ILE A 34 2.15 -0.69 -4.25
N ARG A 35 3.11 0.24 -4.33
CA ARG A 35 4.38 0.20 -3.62
C ARG A 35 4.42 1.33 -2.62
N LEU A 36 4.79 1.04 -1.38
CA LEU A 36 5.01 2.01 -0.32
C LEU A 36 6.46 1.92 0.17
N ASN A 37 7.23 3.00 -0.02
CA ASN A 37 8.59 3.12 0.47
C ASN A 37 8.60 3.86 1.81
N VAL A 38 9.27 3.28 2.78
CA VAL A 38 9.58 3.90 4.06
C VAL A 38 11.07 4.14 4.09
N THR A 39 11.47 5.38 4.32
CA THR A 39 12.87 5.75 4.52
C THR A 39 13.11 6.15 5.96
N ASN A 40 14.33 5.96 6.45
CA ASN A 40 14.73 6.44 7.77
C ASN A 40 15.98 7.31 7.67
N ALA A 41 15.84 8.61 7.98
CA ALA A 41 16.93 9.57 7.85
C ALA A 41 18.10 9.34 8.81
N VAL A 42 17.88 8.60 9.90
CA VAL A 42 18.88 8.33 10.94
C VAL A 42 19.60 6.99 10.70
N SER A 43 18.93 6.03 10.06
CA SER A 43 19.45 4.70 9.78
C SER A 43 18.95 4.20 8.43
N THR A 44 19.64 4.59 7.35
CA THR A 44 19.28 4.23 5.96
C THR A 44 19.24 2.71 5.71
N GLY A 45 19.93 1.90 6.52
CA GLY A 45 19.81 0.43 6.48
C GLY A 45 18.42 -0.10 6.89
N ARG A 46 17.51 0.77 7.34
CA ARG A 46 16.12 0.46 7.71
C ARG A 46 15.13 0.84 6.60
N ASP A 47 15.61 1.36 5.48
CA ASP A 47 14.77 1.67 4.32
C ASP A 47 14.08 0.39 3.83
N ARG A 48 12.77 0.46 3.65
CA ARG A 48 11.91 -0.71 3.37
C ARG A 48 10.90 -0.37 2.30
N SER A 49 10.56 -1.36 1.48
CA SER A 49 9.46 -1.25 0.53
C SER A 49 8.40 -2.31 0.82
N PHE A 50 7.15 -1.89 0.85
CA PHE A 50 5.98 -2.74 1.02
C PHE A 50 5.19 -2.75 -0.29
N TYR A 51 4.59 -3.88 -0.62
CA TYR A 51 3.90 -4.07 -1.88
C TYR A 51 2.52 -4.68 -1.66
N ARG A 52 1.56 -4.25 -2.48
CA ARG A 52 0.25 -4.87 -2.59
C ARG A 52 -0.16 -4.92 -4.04
N VAL A 53 -0.58 -6.09 -4.51
CA VAL A 53 -1.12 -6.27 -5.86
C VAL A 53 -2.62 -6.54 -5.74
N ILE A 54 -3.41 -5.86 -6.56
CA ILE A 54 -4.85 -6.02 -6.65
C ILE A 54 -5.21 -6.35 -8.09
N ALA A 55 -5.90 -7.47 -8.30
CA ALA A 55 -6.47 -7.83 -9.59
C ALA A 55 -7.87 -7.23 -9.73
N TYR A 56 -8.14 -6.67 -10.89
CA TYR A 56 -9.45 -6.21 -11.33
C TYR A 56 -9.86 -7.00 -12.55
N ASP A 57 -11.01 -7.67 -12.45
CA ASP A 57 -11.60 -8.41 -13.55
C ASP A 57 -12.77 -7.62 -14.14
N ASN A 58 -12.59 -7.21 -15.39
CA ASN A 58 -13.63 -6.55 -16.18
C ASN A 58 -13.85 -7.29 -17.51
N THR A 59 -13.53 -8.59 -17.58
CA THR A 59 -13.59 -9.41 -18.79
C THR A 59 -15.02 -9.66 -19.27
N ALA A 60 -15.99 -9.74 -18.35
CA ALA A 60 -17.40 -9.99 -18.67
C ALA A 60 -18.21 -8.72 -18.99
N ASN A 61 -17.65 -7.53 -18.80
CA ASN A 61 -18.37 -6.26 -18.94
C ASN A 61 -17.99 -5.52 -20.22
N GLY A 62 -19.02 -5.08 -20.96
CA GLY A 62 -18.88 -4.25 -22.16
C GLY A 62 -18.54 -2.78 -21.89
N THR A 63 -18.50 -2.36 -20.63
CA THR A 63 -18.20 -0.99 -20.18
C THR A 63 -16.89 -0.95 -19.39
N SER A 64 -16.20 0.19 -19.40
CA SER A 64 -15.02 0.39 -18.54
C SER A 64 -15.43 0.43 -17.07
N LEU A 65 -14.54 -0.06 -16.20
CA LEU A 65 -14.70 -0.01 -14.76
C LEU A 65 -13.85 1.13 -14.20
N ALA A 66 -14.51 2.15 -13.64
CA ALA A 66 -13.84 3.23 -12.93
C ALA A 66 -13.40 2.77 -11.54
N VAL A 67 -12.14 3.04 -11.19
CA VAL A 67 -11.57 2.74 -9.88
C VAL A 67 -11.29 4.06 -9.18
N ASN A 68 -11.92 4.27 -8.03
CA ASN A 68 -11.67 5.40 -7.13
C ASN A 68 -11.86 4.90 -5.70
N THR A 69 -10.79 4.39 -5.11
CA THR A 69 -10.84 3.69 -3.81
C THR A 69 -9.54 3.89 -3.04
N SER A 70 -9.51 3.47 -1.79
CA SER A 70 -8.32 3.51 -0.94
C SER A 70 -7.97 2.13 -0.42
N TYR A 71 -6.67 1.82 -0.39
CA TYR A 71 -6.13 0.58 0.17
C TYR A 71 -5.27 0.85 1.38
N THR A 72 -5.54 0.16 2.47
CA THR A 72 -4.67 0.18 3.66
C THR A 72 -3.56 -0.84 3.51
N LEU A 73 -2.32 -0.39 3.68
CA LEU A 73 -1.13 -1.21 3.82
C LEU A 73 -0.64 -1.10 5.27
N SER A 74 -0.43 -2.25 5.92
CA SER A 74 0.13 -2.30 7.28
C SER A 74 1.64 -2.39 7.21
N ILE A 75 2.33 -1.44 7.85
CA ILE A 75 3.78 -1.43 7.92
C ILE A 75 4.23 -2.11 9.20
N VAL A 76 4.89 -3.25 9.04
CA VAL A 76 5.42 -4.06 10.14
C VAL A 76 6.91 -4.30 9.91
N PRO A 77 7.77 -4.07 10.90
CA PRO A 77 7.48 -3.50 12.23
C PRO A 77 7.08 -2.02 12.17
N LYS A 78 6.41 -1.56 13.24
CA LYS A 78 5.89 -0.19 13.44
C LYS A 78 6.92 0.88 13.10
N PHE A 79 6.40 2.05 12.76
CA PHE A 79 7.19 3.27 12.59
C PHE A 79 7.92 3.58 13.89
N ILE A 80 9.20 3.92 13.75
CA ILE A 80 10.01 4.50 14.82
C ILE A 80 10.37 5.94 14.47
N THR A 81 10.97 6.65 15.43
CA THR A 81 11.49 8.00 15.19
C THR A 81 12.43 8.02 13.97
N GLY A 82 12.16 8.93 13.04
CA GLY A 82 12.92 9.09 11.80
C GLY A 82 12.38 8.31 10.60
N ASP A 83 11.42 7.37 10.79
CA ASP A 83 10.72 6.72 9.67
C ASP A 83 9.77 7.71 8.99
N THR A 84 9.86 7.84 7.67
CA THR A 84 8.97 8.68 6.86
C THR A 84 8.40 7.92 5.67
N VAL A 85 7.16 8.25 5.30
CA VAL A 85 6.60 7.94 3.97
C VAL A 85 6.47 9.29 3.29
N ASP A 86 7.19 9.47 2.19
CA ASP A 86 6.87 10.57 1.30
C ASP A 86 5.60 10.19 0.55
N GLU A 87 4.48 10.87 0.79
CA GLU A 87 3.22 10.55 0.11
C GLU A 87 3.30 10.85 -1.41
N SER A 88 4.29 11.64 -1.87
CA SER A 88 4.48 11.99 -3.29
C SER A 88 5.44 11.06 -4.05
N THR A 89 6.44 10.48 -3.38
CA THR A 89 7.45 9.60 -4.00
C THR A 89 7.52 8.21 -3.39
N GLY A 90 7.07 8.09 -2.14
CA GLY A 90 7.01 6.85 -1.39
C GLY A 90 5.80 6.01 -1.72
N VAL A 91 4.69 6.59 -2.19
CA VAL A 91 3.51 5.86 -2.66
C VAL A 91 3.48 5.83 -4.18
N VAL A 92 3.70 4.66 -4.77
CA VAL A 92 3.70 4.45 -6.22
C VAL A 92 2.60 3.49 -6.60
N THR A 93 1.69 3.91 -7.48
CA THR A 93 0.65 3.07 -8.07
C THR A 93 0.94 2.84 -9.54
N ALA A 94 0.97 1.58 -9.97
CA ALA A 94 1.20 1.21 -11.36
C ALA A 94 0.11 0.24 -11.84
N TRP A 95 -0.36 0.44 -13.07
CA TRP A 95 -1.35 -0.41 -13.71
C TRP A 95 -0.71 -1.25 -14.82
N SER A 96 -1.01 -2.55 -14.82
CA SER A 96 -0.74 -3.47 -15.92
C SER A 96 -2.06 -4.01 -16.45
N TYR A 97 -2.18 -4.18 -17.77
CA TYR A 97 -3.41 -4.64 -18.41
C TYR A 97 -3.14 -5.89 -19.24
N THR A 98 -4.11 -6.80 -19.26
CA THR A 98 -4.09 -8.01 -20.09
C THR A 98 -5.44 -8.15 -20.77
N ILE A 99 -5.41 -8.56 -22.03
CA ILE A 99 -6.57 -8.75 -22.90
C ILE A 99 -6.83 -10.25 -23.04
#